data_AF-A0A8R7RCB4-F1
#
_entry.id   AF-A0A8R7RCB4-F1
#
_cell.length_a   1.000
_cell.length_b   1.000
_cell.length_c   1.000
_cell.angle_alpha   90.00
_cell.angle_beta   90.00
_cell.angle_gamma   90.00
#
_symmetry.space_group_name_H-M   'P 1'
#
loop_
_entity.id
_entity.type
_entity.pdbx_description
1 polymer ?
#
loop_
_entity_poly.entity_id
_entity_poly.type
_entity_poly.pdbx_seq_one_letter_code
_entity_poly.pdbx_strand_id
1 'polypeptide(L)'
;MARRRRDRFLRRRRRPQAVAVHGDDRISALSDDLLLDILGRLDTRTVLDAGVLSKCWAGLPRELSVLDLSIGDILPPRYHHWVLLHRESKERDLKYQFCTTNMEKVMPHIRRYERRTTQALTTSIECLLDPAADGVGRTVSKLMLEFFSTHNTDCINRLISKAIDAWEVHDLVAVAKPVYSQCRNFHAFPGYSICEEPCASRLRSLKLGGCMIPSLLGHNVLTVLVLQDTPMSTPESAYEGIFTSCPQLQVLHLISCYSAGNGNGDITVDALGSDLWELVVDNCVCFTRICLRALPRLERLASLGTRVRFETTSFPYLRQCNLTLCMGVTEETARRYFAARM
;
A
#
# COMPACT_ATOMS: atom_id res chain seq x y z
N MET A 1 -8.11 78.25 29.85
CA MET A 1 -8.16 76.96 30.59
C MET A 1 -7.96 75.83 29.57
N ALA A 2 -6.72 75.43 29.29
CA ALA A 2 -5.91 74.45 30.02
C ALA A 2 -6.27 72.98 29.69
N ARG A 3 -5.53 72.50 28.68
CA ARG A 3 -5.22 71.12 28.23
C ARG A 3 -5.33 70.03 29.31
N ARG A 4 -5.73 68.83 28.90
CA ARG A 4 -5.05 67.57 29.31
C ARG A 4 -5.33 66.41 28.35
N ARG A 5 -4.43 66.25 27.37
CA ARG A 5 -4.11 64.95 26.75
C ARG A 5 -3.57 64.03 27.84
N ARG A 6 -4.09 62.80 27.93
CA ARG A 6 -3.48 61.72 28.73
C ARG A 6 -2.75 60.78 27.77
N ASP A 7 -1.45 61.02 27.62
CA ASP A 7 -0.51 60.05 27.08
C ASP A 7 -0.38 58.90 28.09
N ARG A 8 -0.86 57.71 27.71
CA ARG A 8 -0.55 56.47 28.43
C ARG A 8 0.68 55.85 27.78
N PHE A 9 1.81 56.04 28.45
CA PHE A 9 3.08 55.39 28.18
C PHE A 9 2.91 53.87 28.05
N LEU A 10 3.00 53.37 26.81
CA LEU A 10 3.28 51.98 26.53
C LEU A 10 4.74 51.72 26.93
N ARG A 11 4.94 51.25 28.17
CA ARG A 11 6.20 50.61 28.58
C ARG A 11 6.39 49.36 27.72
N ARG A 12 7.12 49.51 26.61
CA ARG A 12 7.80 48.42 25.90
C ARG A 12 8.66 47.69 26.94
N ARG A 13 8.18 46.55 27.41
CA ARG A 13 8.98 45.57 28.13
C ARG A 13 10.06 45.10 27.14
N ARG A 14 11.25 45.69 27.22
CA ARG A 14 12.45 45.15 26.56
C ARG A 14 12.61 43.73 27.10
N ARG A 15 12.29 42.73 26.26
CA ARG A 15 12.75 41.37 26.49
C ARG A 15 14.28 41.43 26.56
N PRO A 16 14.93 40.81 27.56
CA PRO A 16 16.37 40.60 27.50
C PRO A 16 16.65 39.85 26.19
N GLN A 17 17.54 40.40 25.39
CA GLN A 17 18.07 39.76 24.20
C GLN A 17 18.83 38.54 24.73
N ALA A 18 18.18 37.38 24.70
CA ALA A 18 18.87 36.12 24.89
C ALA A 18 19.92 36.07 23.79
N VAL A 19 21.19 36.10 24.18
CA VAL A 19 22.31 35.80 23.31
C VAL A 19 22.03 34.40 22.80
N ALA A 20 21.55 34.32 21.56
CA ALA A 20 21.43 33.06 20.86
C ALA A 20 22.85 32.51 20.80
N VAL A 21 23.10 31.42 21.50
CA VAL A 21 24.19 30.53 21.16
C VAL A 21 23.88 30.07 19.73
N HIS A 22 24.43 30.77 18.75
CA HIS A 22 24.47 30.30 17.37
C HIS A 22 25.39 29.09 17.39
N GLY A 23 24.82 27.92 17.68
CA GLY A 23 25.38 26.70 17.13
C GLY A 23 25.23 26.84 15.63
N ASP A 24 26.35 26.94 14.90
CA ASP A 24 26.34 26.89 13.45
C ASP A 24 25.45 25.71 13.02
N ASP A 25 24.41 25.99 12.25
CA ASP A 25 23.56 24.95 11.67
C ASP A 25 24.35 24.27 10.54
N ARG A 26 25.22 23.34 10.94
CA ARG A 26 26.11 22.60 10.05
C ARG A 26 25.35 21.64 9.14
N ILE A 27 24.11 21.27 9.48
CA ILE A 27 23.30 20.37 8.67
C ILE A 27 22.72 21.16 7.49
N SER A 28 22.17 22.36 7.71
CA SER A 28 21.72 23.23 6.61
C SER A 28 22.87 23.78 5.74
N ALA A 29 24.13 23.55 6.12
CA ALA A 29 25.31 23.90 5.32
C ALA A 29 25.77 22.79 4.36
N LEU A 30 25.14 21.61 4.40
CA LEU A 30 25.39 20.51 3.46
C LEU A 30 24.87 20.87 2.06
N SER A 31 25.43 20.23 1.03
CA SER A 31 24.90 20.35 -0.33
C SER A 31 23.54 19.68 -0.47
N ASP A 32 22.73 20.17 -1.40
CA ASP A 32 21.38 19.62 -1.67
C ASP A 32 21.44 18.11 -1.94
N ASP A 33 22.45 17.61 -2.66
CA ASP A 33 22.65 16.17 -2.90
C ASP A 33 22.80 15.34 -1.61
N LEU A 34 23.56 15.85 -0.64
CA LEU A 34 23.76 15.18 0.65
C LEU A 34 22.50 15.27 1.52
N LEU A 35 21.78 16.39 1.43
CA LEU A 35 20.49 16.56 2.09
C LEU A 35 19.45 15.60 1.50
N LEU A 36 19.41 15.42 0.18
CA LEU A 36 18.53 14.44 -0.47
C LEU A 36 18.86 13.00 -0.09
N ASP A 37 20.14 12.64 0.05
CA ASP A 37 20.53 11.30 0.55
C ASP A 37 20.11 11.10 2.02
N ILE A 38 20.22 12.13 2.86
CA ILE A 38 19.75 12.08 4.25
C ILE A 38 18.23 11.96 4.28
N LEU A 39 17.50 12.80 3.53
CA LEU A 39 16.04 12.81 3.48
C LEU A 39 15.49 11.51 2.88
N GLY A 40 16.16 10.94 1.88
CA GLY A 40 15.79 9.66 1.27
C GLY A 40 15.89 8.47 2.23
N ARG A 41 16.54 8.64 3.39
CA ARG A 41 16.61 7.63 4.47
C ARG A 41 15.60 7.87 5.59
N LEU A 42 14.86 8.97 5.56
CA LEU A 42 13.84 9.32 6.55
C LEU A 42 12.44 8.97 6.02
N ASP A 43 11.49 8.81 6.93
CA ASP A 43 10.08 8.69 6.55
C ASP A 43 9.58 9.99 5.91
N THR A 44 8.71 9.88 4.90
CA THR A 44 8.25 11.03 4.11
C THR A 44 7.61 12.12 4.97
N ARG A 45 7.02 11.75 6.12
CA ARG A 45 6.46 12.72 7.04
C ARG A 45 7.55 13.55 7.73
N THR A 46 8.58 12.92 8.29
CA THR A 46 9.73 13.64 8.85
C THR A 46 10.38 14.55 7.81
N VAL A 47 10.47 14.10 6.57
CA VAL A 47 10.97 14.91 5.44
C VAL A 47 10.08 16.14 5.21
N LEU A 48 8.76 15.97 5.15
CA LEU A 48 7.81 17.07 4.97
C LEU A 48 7.85 18.06 6.16
N ASP A 49 7.89 17.55 7.39
CA ASP A 49 8.00 18.36 8.60
C ASP A 49 9.32 19.17 8.58
N ALA A 50 10.43 18.58 8.16
CA ALA A 50 11.71 19.27 8.01
C ALA A 50 11.64 20.41 6.96
N GLY A 51 10.94 20.20 5.85
CA GLY A 51 10.70 21.23 4.83
C GLY A 51 9.83 22.39 5.33
N VAL A 52 8.90 22.14 6.25
CA VAL A 52 8.10 23.20 6.90
C VAL A 52 8.94 23.98 7.93
N LEU A 53 9.83 23.29 8.64
CA LEU A 53 10.63 23.88 9.71
C LEU A 53 11.82 24.69 9.21
N SER A 54 12.35 24.40 8.02
CA SER A 54 13.52 25.06 7.44
C SER A 54 13.27 25.56 6.01
N LYS A 55 13.57 26.84 5.76
CA LYS A 55 13.47 27.44 4.43
C LYS A 55 14.40 26.77 3.40
N CYS A 56 15.56 26.29 3.85
CA CYS A 56 16.52 25.61 2.99
C CYS A 56 16.02 24.23 2.55
N TRP A 57 15.10 23.63 3.32
CA TRP A 57 14.60 22.28 3.09
C TRP A 57 13.21 22.32 2.45
N ALA A 58 12.63 23.50 2.21
CA ALA A 58 11.24 23.64 1.74
C ALA A 58 11.00 23.05 0.34
N GLY A 59 12.04 22.97 -0.50
CA GLY A 59 11.98 22.39 -1.85
C GLY A 59 12.37 20.92 -1.93
N LEU A 60 13.31 20.46 -1.08
CA LEU A 60 13.94 19.14 -1.17
C LEU A 60 12.98 17.94 -1.08
N PRO A 61 11.90 17.95 -0.24
CA PRO A 61 10.91 16.88 -0.22
C PRO A 61 10.28 16.56 -1.58
N ARG A 62 10.28 17.54 -2.50
CA ARG A 62 9.67 17.40 -3.84
C ARG A 62 10.63 16.78 -4.85
N GLU A 63 11.92 16.82 -4.59
CA GLU A 63 12.97 16.23 -5.44
C GLU A 63 13.22 14.75 -5.12
N LEU A 64 12.57 14.22 -4.08
CA LEU A 64 12.62 12.80 -3.75
C LEU A 64 11.95 11.95 -4.83
N SER A 65 12.73 11.03 -5.39
CA SER A 65 12.27 10.03 -6.35
C SER A 65 11.46 8.90 -5.71
N VAL A 66 11.60 8.69 -4.40
CA VAL A 66 10.88 7.65 -3.64
C VAL A 66 10.05 8.30 -2.55
N LEU A 67 8.76 7.97 -2.50
CA LEU A 67 7.85 8.41 -1.45
C LEU A 67 7.34 7.21 -0.68
N ASP A 68 7.56 7.21 0.63
CA ASP A 68 7.05 6.21 1.56
C ASP A 68 6.15 6.85 2.62
N LEU A 69 4.86 6.64 2.48
CA LEU A 69 3.82 7.15 3.35
C LEU A 69 3.15 5.98 4.06
N SER A 70 3.73 5.55 5.18
CA SER A 70 3.15 4.48 6.00
C SER A 70 2.48 4.98 7.27
N ILE A 71 1.25 4.52 7.53
CA ILE A 71 0.62 4.69 8.85
C ILE A 71 1.42 4.00 9.97
N GLY A 72 2.23 2.98 9.66
CA GLY A 72 3.09 2.31 10.63
C GLY A 72 4.08 3.26 11.30
N ASP A 73 4.63 4.20 10.53
CA ASP A 73 5.60 5.18 11.02
C ASP A 73 4.94 6.31 11.81
N ILE A 74 3.65 6.56 11.55
CA ILE A 74 2.87 7.60 12.22
C ILE A 74 2.29 7.09 13.54
N LEU A 75 1.99 5.80 13.65
CA LEU A 75 1.35 5.21 14.81
C LEU A 75 2.30 5.19 16.02
N PRO A 76 1.90 5.75 17.17
CA PRO A 76 2.75 5.71 18.35
C PRO A 76 2.79 4.31 18.95
N PRO A 77 3.89 3.89 19.61
CA PRO A 77 3.98 2.57 20.26
C PRO A 77 2.84 2.26 21.23
N ARG A 78 2.28 3.30 21.86
CA ARG A 78 1.11 3.17 22.75
C ARG A 78 -0.14 2.61 22.04
N TYR A 79 -0.31 2.85 20.74
CA TYR A 79 -1.41 2.27 19.97
C TYR A 79 -1.36 0.75 20.00
N HIS A 80 -0.18 0.16 19.71
CA HIS A 80 0.00 -1.29 19.74
C HIS A 80 -0.26 -1.87 21.13
N HIS A 81 0.15 -1.17 22.18
CA HIS A 81 -0.17 -1.57 23.55
C HIS A 81 -1.69 -1.62 23.80
N TRP A 82 -2.44 -0.61 23.37
CA TRP A 82 -3.91 -0.62 23.49
C TRP A 82 -4.56 -1.73 22.67
N VAL A 83 -4.06 -2.01 21.46
CA VAL A 83 -4.53 -3.11 20.61
C VAL A 83 -4.30 -4.46 21.28
N LEU A 84 -3.12 -4.67 21.88
CA LEU A 84 -2.79 -5.89 22.62
C LEU A 84 -3.68 -6.06 23.84
N LEU A 85 -3.84 -5.01 24.66
CA LEU A 85 -4.74 -5.02 25.82
C LEU A 85 -6.17 -5.38 25.42
N HIS A 86 -6.67 -4.82 24.31
CA HIS A 86 -8.00 -5.15 23.81
C HIS A 86 -8.10 -6.61 23.36
N ARG A 87 -7.09 -7.14 22.64
CA ARG A 87 -7.06 -8.54 22.20
C ARG A 87 -7.05 -9.50 23.39
N GLU A 88 -6.19 -9.27 24.39
CA GLU A 88 -6.10 -10.09 25.61
C GLU A 88 -7.39 -10.02 26.44
N SER A 89 -8.06 -8.87 26.46
CA SER A 89 -9.36 -8.73 27.14
C SER A 89 -10.43 -9.54 26.40
N LYS A 90 -10.45 -9.48 25.06
CA LYS A 90 -11.38 -10.26 24.23
C LYS A 90 -11.19 -11.77 24.39
N GLU A 91 -9.95 -12.25 24.45
CA GLU A 91 -9.64 -13.67 24.69
C GLU A 91 -10.09 -14.14 26.08
N ARG A 92 -9.94 -13.29 27.10
CA ARG A 92 -10.44 -13.57 28.46
C ARG A 92 -11.96 -13.60 28.53
N ASP A 93 -12.64 -12.65 27.88
CA ASP A 93 -14.10 -12.58 27.88
C ASP A 93 -14.73 -13.78 27.15
N LEU A 94 -14.12 -14.24 26.05
CA LEU A 94 -14.53 -15.48 25.36
C LEU A 94 -14.39 -16.74 26.24
N LYS A 95 -13.44 -16.73 27.18
CA LYS A 95 -13.11 -17.88 28.03
C LYS A 95 -13.90 -17.93 29.34
N TYR A 96 -14.31 -16.78 29.87
CA TYR A 96 -14.91 -16.67 31.21
C TYR A 96 -16.31 -16.03 31.27
N GLN A 97 -16.90 -15.65 30.11
CA GLN A 97 -18.28 -15.16 30.01
C GLN A 97 -18.64 -14.06 31.03
N PHE A 98 -17.72 -13.12 31.28
CA PHE A 98 -17.92 -11.97 32.17
C PHE A 98 -17.50 -10.64 31.50
N CYS A 99 -18.41 -9.66 31.58
CA CYS A 99 -18.33 -8.19 31.39
C CYS A 99 -17.50 -7.56 30.23
N THR A 100 -18.24 -7.02 29.26
CA THR A 100 -17.88 -6.09 28.17
C THR A 100 -17.27 -4.73 28.59
N THR A 101 -17.19 -4.42 29.89
CA THR A 101 -16.92 -3.06 30.40
C THR A 101 -15.48 -2.59 30.20
N ASN A 102 -14.51 -3.51 30.10
CA ASN A 102 -13.12 -3.15 29.80
C ASN A 102 -12.90 -2.89 28.30
N MET A 103 -13.61 -3.59 27.42
CA MET A 103 -13.53 -3.36 25.97
C MET A 103 -14.01 -1.96 25.59
N GLU A 104 -15.13 -1.52 26.16
CA GLU A 104 -15.69 -0.17 25.91
C GLU A 104 -14.76 0.97 26.32
N LYS A 105 -13.88 0.74 27.31
CA LYS A 105 -12.92 1.76 27.78
C LYS A 105 -11.66 1.86 26.90
N VAL A 106 -11.22 0.76 26.30
CA VAL A 106 -10.00 0.73 25.48
C VAL A 106 -10.26 1.23 24.06
N MET A 107 -11.43 0.90 23.48
CA MET A 107 -11.77 1.25 22.11
C MET A 107 -11.68 2.75 21.75
N PRO A 108 -12.09 3.70 22.62
CA PRO A 108 -11.93 5.13 22.36
C PRO A 108 -10.46 5.55 22.17
N HIS A 109 -9.51 4.91 22.87
CA HIS A 109 -8.09 5.20 22.71
C HIS A 109 -7.58 4.75 21.35
N ILE A 110 -7.92 3.52 20.94
CA ILE A 110 -7.54 2.95 19.63
C ILE A 110 -8.07 3.85 18.51
N ARG A 111 -9.38 4.13 18.51
CA ARG A 111 -10.03 4.99 17.50
C ARG A 111 -9.43 6.39 17.43
N ARG A 112 -9.00 6.95 18.58
CA ARG A 112 -8.36 8.26 18.64
C ARG A 112 -7.00 8.27 17.96
N TYR A 113 -6.19 7.23 18.14
CA TYR A 113 -4.90 7.12 17.46
C TYR A 113 -5.08 6.90 15.96
N GLU A 114 -6.00 6.05 15.54
CA GLU A 114 -6.32 5.82 14.13
C GLU A 114 -6.76 7.12 13.46
N ARG A 115 -7.73 7.84 14.05
CA ARG A 115 -8.19 9.13 13.52
C ARG A 115 -7.05 10.15 13.39
N ARG A 116 -6.20 10.27 14.41
CA ARG A 116 -5.05 11.19 14.38
C ARG A 116 -4.04 10.81 13.31
N THR A 117 -3.82 9.52 13.12
CA THR A 117 -2.89 8.99 12.12
C THR A 117 -3.43 9.25 10.72
N THR A 118 -4.71 8.96 10.48
CA THR A 118 -5.38 9.30 9.22
C THR A 118 -5.31 10.81 8.95
N GLN A 119 -5.56 11.66 9.95
CA GLN A 119 -5.46 13.11 9.80
C GLN A 119 -4.04 13.59 9.48
N ALA A 120 -3.03 13.04 10.16
CA ALA A 120 -1.64 13.38 9.86
C ALA A 120 -1.26 12.97 8.44
N LEU A 121 -1.63 11.75 8.03
CA LEU A 121 -1.43 11.26 6.67
C LEU A 121 -2.12 12.17 5.64
N THR A 122 -3.39 12.53 5.86
CA THR A 122 -4.12 13.41 4.94
C THR A 122 -3.46 14.78 4.80
N THR A 123 -2.96 15.36 5.89
CA THR A 123 -2.24 16.64 5.82
C THR A 123 -0.94 16.52 5.04
N SER A 124 -0.17 15.44 5.23
CA SER A 124 1.04 15.18 4.43
C SER A 124 0.72 15.03 2.94
N ILE A 125 -0.37 14.33 2.61
CA ILE A 125 -0.82 14.17 1.21
C ILE A 125 -1.25 15.50 0.61
N GLU A 126 -2.00 16.33 1.34
CA GLU A 126 -2.42 17.65 0.89
C GLU A 126 -1.21 18.57 0.61
N CYS A 127 -0.18 18.54 1.46
CA CYS A 127 1.06 19.28 1.22
C CYS A 127 1.78 18.82 -0.07
N LEU A 128 1.72 17.52 -0.39
CA LEU A 128 2.30 16.97 -1.63
C LEU A 128 1.47 17.32 -2.87
N LEU A 129 0.15 17.43 -2.72
CA LEU A 129 -0.80 17.75 -3.80
C LEU A 129 -0.89 19.24 -4.12
N ASP A 130 -0.37 20.12 -3.26
CA ASP A 130 -0.50 21.57 -3.38
C ASP A 130 -0.04 22.11 -4.76
N PRO A 131 -0.96 22.66 -5.58
CA PRO A 131 -0.68 23.13 -6.93
C PRO A 131 0.16 24.41 -6.97
N ALA A 132 0.27 25.16 -5.87
CA ALA A 132 1.09 26.38 -5.81
C ALA A 132 2.61 26.10 -5.96
N ALA A 133 3.00 24.82 -5.90
CA ALA A 133 4.37 24.37 -6.03
C ALA A 133 4.64 23.51 -7.31
N ASP A 134 3.66 23.36 -8.20
CA ASP A 134 3.73 22.53 -9.44
C ASP A 134 4.53 23.21 -10.58
N GLY A 135 5.40 24.20 -10.27
CA GLY A 135 6.19 24.92 -11.28
C GLY A 135 7.28 24.09 -11.97
N VAL A 136 7.59 22.90 -11.45
CA VAL A 136 8.53 21.94 -12.04
C VAL A 136 7.88 20.57 -11.96
N GLY A 137 7.73 19.90 -13.10
CA GLY A 137 7.15 18.56 -13.19
C GLY A 137 7.86 17.61 -12.23
N ARG A 138 7.17 17.22 -11.16
CA ARG A 138 7.70 16.28 -10.16
C ARG A 138 7.82 14.91 -10.79
N THR A 139 8.95 14.25 -10.60
CA THR A 139 9.14 12.85 -11.01
C THR A 139 9.31 11.98 -9.77
N VAL A 140 8.50 10.94 -9.67
CA VAL A 140 8.57 9.96 -8.58
C VAL A 140 8.71 8.60 -9.24
N SER A 141 9.77 7.87 -8.95
CA SER A 141 9.97 6.52 -9.49
C SER A 141 9.12 5.50 -8.73
N LYS A 142 8.99 5.65 -7.41
CA LYS A 142 8.30 4.70 -6.54
C LYS A 142 7.43 5.39 -5.49
N LEU A 143 6.19 4.95 -5.38
CA LEU A 143 5.24 5.36 -4.35
C LEU A 143 4.85 4.16 -3.49
N MET A 144 5.12 4.25 -2.19
CA MET A 144 4.65 3.32 -1.17
C MET A 144 3.66 4.03 -0.27
N LEU A 145 2.47 3.46 -0.14
CA LEU A 145 1.38 4.03 0.62
C LEU A 145 0.73 2.92 1.46
N GLU A 146 0.76 3.11 2.77
CA GLU A 146 0.01 2.29 3.72
C GLU A 146 -0.98 3.20 4.45
N PHE A 147 -2.28 2.88 4.38
CA PHE A 147 -3.34 3.73 4.92
C PHE A 147 -4.46 2.92 5.54
N PHE A 148 -5.29 3.56 6.36
CA PHE A 148 -6.51 2.93 6.86
C PHE A 148 -7.63 3.01 5.82
N SER A 149 -8.28 1.88 5.55
CA SER A 149 -9.54 1.83 4.79
C SER A 149 -10.63 2.53 5.62
N THR A 150 -10.88 3.80 5.29
CA THR A 150 -11.91 4.63 5.90
C THR A 150 -12.87 5.13 4.82
N HIS A 151 -13.99 5.74 5.22
CA HIS A 151 -14.94 6.33 4.26
C HIS A 151 -14.43 7.61 3.57
N ASN A 152 -13.27 8.16 3.96
CA ASN A 152 -12.72 9.39 3.37
C ASN A 152 -11.31 9.13 2.82
N THR A 153 -11.25 8.42 1.70
CA THR A 153 -10.01 8.09 0.98
C THR A 153 -9.83 8.90 -0.29
N ASP A 154 -10.62 9.98 -0.48
CA ASP A 154 -10.59 10.82 -1.68
C ASP A 154 -9.21 11.46 -1.91
N CYS A 155 -8.58 11.97 -0.87
CA CYS A 155 -7.22 12.53 -0.96
C CYS A 155 -6.18 11.46 -1.37
N ILE A 156 -6.35 10.23 -0.90
CA ILE A 156 -5.48 9.10 -1.23
C ILE A 156 -5.68 8.69 -2.69
N ASN A 157 -6.92 8.58 -3.14
CA ASN A 157 -7.23 8.27 -4.54
C ASN A 157 -6.67 9.35 -5.47
N ARG A 158 -6.85 10.63 -5.12
CA ARG A 158 -6.27 11.76 -5.88
C ARG A 158 -4.74 11.72 -5.92
N LEU A 159 -4.09 11.33 -4.83
CA LEU A 159 -2.63 11.12 -4.81
C LEU A 159 -2.23 10.01 -5.76
N ILE A 160 -2.91 8.85 -5.70
CA ILE A 160 -2.60 7.70 -6.53
C ILE A 160 -2.78 8.05 -8.01
N SER A 161 -3.90 8.68 -8.40
CA SER A 161 -4.13 9.10 -9.77
C SER A 161 -3.12 10.15 -10.23
N LYS A 162 -2.86 11.20 -9.44
CA LYS A 162 -1.83 12.22 -9.76
C LYS A 162 -0.44 11.58 -9.90
N ALA A 163 -0.11 10.58 -9.08
CA ALA A 163 1.17 9.90 -9.12
C ALA A 163 1.35 9.07 -10.41
N ILE A 164 0.30 8.39 -10.85
CA ILE A 164 0.31 7.59 -12.08
C ILE A 164 0.30 8.49 -13.32
N ASP A 165 -0.58 9.50 -13.33
CA ASP A 165 -0.85 10.32 -14.52
C ASP A 165 0.20 11.43 -14.71
N ALA A 166 0.68 12.05 -13.63
CA ALA A 166 1.54 13.24 -13.70
C ALA A 166 2.97 13.06 -13.15
N TRP A 167 3.20 12.14 -12.21
CA TRP A 167 4.53 11.96 -11.59
C TRP A 167 5.38 10.86 -12.22
N GLU A 168 4.89 10.24 -13.31
CA GLU A 168 5.56 9.15 -14.02
C GLU A 168 5.97 7.98 -13.09
N VAL A 169 5.11 7.58 -12.15
CA VAL A 169 5.41 6.46 -11.23
C VAL A 169 5.54 5.14 -11.97
N HIS A 170 6.63 4.41 -11.66
CA HIS A 170 6.94 3.10 -12.24
C HIS A 170 6.53 1.97 -11.29
N ASP A 171 6.69 2.20 -9.97
CA ASP A 171 6.40 1.22 -8.93
C ASP A 171 5.40 1.79 -7.91
N LEU A 172 4.22 1.19 -7.81
CA LEU A 172 3.18 1.57 -6.87
C LEU A 172 2.88 0.45 -5.88
N VAL A 173 2.98 0.75 -4.58
CA VAL A 173 2.53 -0.12 -3.49
C VAL A 173 1.45 0.62 -2.72
N ALA A 174 0.22 0.11 -2.75
CA ALA A 174 -0.90 0.65 -1.99
C ALA A 174 -1.50 -0.44 -1.09
N VAL A 175 -1.38 -0.26 0.23
CA VAL A 175 -1.86 -1.21 1.24
C VAL A 175 -2.88 -0.52 2.14
N ALA A 176 -4.15 -0.89 1.98
CA ALA A 176 -5.25 -0.46 2.81
C ALA A 176 -5.44 -1.43 3.99
N LYS A 177 -5.09 -1.00 5.20
CA LYS A 177 -5.36 -1.75 6.43
C LYS A 177 -6.76 -1.42 6.95
N PRO A 178 -7.54 -2.39 7.43
CA PRO A 178 -8.80 -2.08 8.08
C PRO A 178 -8.55 -1.31 9.38
N VAL A 179 -9.45 -0.37 9.70
CA VAL A 179 -9.53 0.23 11.03
C VAL A 179 -9.82 -0.87 12.06
N TYR A 180 -9.25 -0.81 13.26
CA TYR A 180 -9.35 -1.89 14.25
C TYR A 180 -10.80 -2.29 14.58
N SER A 181 -11.74 -1.33 14.60
CA SER A 181 -13.16 -1.62 14.82
C SER A 181 -13.89 -2.25 13.62
N GLN A 182 -13.30 -2.21 12.44
CA GLN A 182 -13.92 -2.56 11.16
C GLN A 182 -12.99 -3.49 10.36
N CYS A 183 -12.62 -4.64 10.95
CA CYS A 183 -11.71 -5.65 10.38
C CYS A 183 -12.14 -6.27 9.02
N ARG A 184 -13.24 -5.81 8.41
CA ARG A 184 -13.77 -6.31 7.13
C ARG A 184 -14.04 -5.20 6.11
N ASN A 185 -13.54 -4.00 6.35
CA ASN A 185 -13.62 -2.92 5.37
C ASN A 185 -12.42 -2.99 4.43
N PHE A 186 -12.72 -2.95 3.14
CA PHE A 186 -11.75 -2.97 2.05
C PHE A 186 -11.79 -1.64 1.32
N HIS A 187 -10.65 -1.16 0.84
CA HIS A 187 -10.61 0.06 0.04
C HIS A 187 -11.11 -0.21 -1.37
N ALA A 188 -12.09 0.58 -1.83
CA ALA A 188 -12.58 0.54 -3.20
C ALA A 188 -12.16 1.82 -3.91
N PHE A 189 -11.62 1.67 -5.11
CA PHE A 189 -11.30 2.81 -5.97
C PHE A 189 -12.58 3.41 -6.57
N PRO A 190 -12.72 4.75 -6.62
CA PRO A 190 -13.85 5.40 -7.28
C PRO A 190 -13.93 4.94 -8.74
N GLY A 191 -15.11 4.51 -9.19
CA GLY A 191 -15.30 4.05 -10.57
C GLY A 191 -14.49 2.80 -10.96
N TYR A 192 -13.88 2.10 -10.00
CA TYR A 192 -12.98 0.97 -10.22
C TYR A 192 -11.74 1.30 -11.07
N SER A 193 -11.38 2.58 -11.26
CA SER A 193 -10.17 2.99 -11.96
C SER A 193 -9.10 3.49 -10.97
N ILE A 194 -7.84 3.19 -11.26
CA ILE A 194 -6.70 3.67 -10.44
C ILE A 194 -6.27 5.08 -10.89
N CYS A 195 -6.42 5.37 -12.18
CA CYS A 195 -5.94 6.58 -12.84
C CYS A 195 -6.94 7.05 -13.89
N GLU A 196 -6.78 8.29 -14.36
CA GLU A 196 -7.63 8.88 -15.39
C GLU A 196 -7.19 8.44 -16.80
N GLU A 197 -5.86 8.29 -17.03
CA GLU A 197 -5.29 7.95 -18.34
C GLU A 197 -4.41 6.68 -18.30
N PRO A 198 -5.01 5.47 -18.20
CA PRO A 198 -4.26 4.22 -18.03
C PRO A 198 -3.30 3.90 -19.18
N CYS A 199 -3.61 4.34 -20.41
CA CYS A 199 -2.75 4.10 -21.58
C CYS A 199 -1.47 4.95 -21.59
N ALA A 200 -1.46 6.08 -20.88
CA ALA A 200 -0.28 6.94 -20.74
C ALA A 200 0.62 6.50 -19.57
N SER A 201 0.11 5.62 -18.71
CA SER A 201 0.81 5.12 -17.53
C SER A 201 2.09 4.35 -17.87
N ARG A 202 3.16 4.64 -17.13
CA ARG A 202 4.45 3.92 -17.19
C ARG A 202 4.60 2.88 -16.07
N LEU A 203 3.49 2.55 -15.40
CA LEU A 203 3.49 1.65 -14.25
C LEU A 203 3.95 0.23 -14.66
N ARG A 204 5.04 -0.22 -14.04
CA ARG A 204 5.67 -1.54 -14.26
C ARG A 204 5.37 -2.52 -13.14
N SER A 205 5.28 -2.02 -11.90
CA SER A 205 4.99 -2.81 -10.71
C SER A 205 3.81 -2.24 -9.93
N LEU A 206 2.84 -3.10 -9.63
CA LEU A 206 1.68 -2.75 -8.83
C LEU A 206 1.49 -3.76 -7.70
N LYS A 207 1.51 -3.28 -6.45
CA LYS A 207 1.13 -4.06 -5.27
C LYS A 207 -0.10 -3.45 -4.62
N LEU A 208 -1.18 -4.22 -4.51
CA LEU A 208 -2.42 -3.83 -3.85
C LEU A 208 -2.69 -4.75 -2.66
N GLY A 209 -2.75 -4.18 -1.45
CA GLY A 209 -3.11 -4.89 -0.21
C GLY A 209 -4.43 -4.38 0.36
N GLY A 210 -5.38 -5.24 0.71
CA GLY A 210 -6.64 -4.82 1.35
C GLY A 210 -7.55 -3.95 0.47
N CYS A 211 -7.32 -3.97 -0.85
CA CYS A 211 -8.06 -3.21 -1.84
C CYS A 211 -8.94 -4.13 -2.70
N MET A 212 -10.07 -3.62 -3.17
CA MET A 212 -10.80 -4.20 -4.30
C MET A 212 -9.91 -4.13 -5.54
N ILE A 213 -9.92 -5.19 -6.36
CA ILE A 213 -9.18 -5.22 -7.63
C ILE A 213 -9.80 -4.16 -8.56
N PRO A 214 -9.04 -3.14 -8.97
CA PRO A 214 -9.48 -2.15 -9.94
C PRO A 214 -9.41 -2.72 -11.37
N SER A 215 -10.04 -2.02 -12.32
CA SER A 215 -9.86 -2.27 -13.74
C SER A 215 -8.40 -1.98 -14.13
N LEU A 216 -7.71 -3.02 -14.59
CA LEU A 216 -6.32 -2.92 -15.06
C LEU A 216 -6.25 -2.65 -16.57
N LEU A 217 -7.39 -2.47 -17.24
CA LEU A 217 -7.45 -2.25 -18.68
C LEU A 217 -6.64 -1.02 -19.10
N GLY A 218 -5.72 -1.19 -20.05
CA GLY A 218 -4.88 -0.11 -20.58
C GLY A 218 -3.47 -0.04 -19.98
N HIS A 219 -3.19 -0.74 -18.88
CA HIS A 219 -1.85 -0.82 -18.27
C HIS A 219 -0.95 -1.82 -19.02
N ASN A 220 -0.66 -1.52 -20.28
CA ASN A 220 0.01 -2.45 -21.18
C ASN A 220 1.46 -2.77 -20.79
N VAL A 221 2.09 -1.90 -19.97
CA VAL A 221 3.50 -1.99 -19.56
C VAL A 221 3.65 -2.71 -18.20
N LEU A 222 2.54 -3.11 -17.57
CA LEU A 222 2.58 -3.73 -16.25
C LEU A 222 3.20 -5.14 -16.33
N THR A 223 4.29 -5.34 -15.61
CA THR A 223 5.06 -6.60 -15.59
C THR A 223 4.90 -7.38 -14.28
N VAL A 224 4.71 -6.67 -13.17
CA VAL A 224 4.60 -7.27 -11.82
C VAL A 224 3.29 -6.84 -11.18
N LEU A 225 2.47 -7.81 -10.78
CA LEU A 225 1.25 -7.58 -10.02
C LEU A 225 1.27 -8.43 -8.75
N VAL A 226 1.11 -7.77 -7.60
CA VAL A 226 0.98 -8.41 -6.29
C VAL A 226 -0.35 -8.01 -5.68
N LEU A 227 -1.26 -8.96 -5.53
CA LEU A 227 -2.52 -8.78 -4.84
C LEU A 227 -2.44 -9.45 -3.48
N GLN A 228 -2.80 -8.69 -2.44
CA GLN A 228 -2.74 -9.13 -1.06
C GLN A 228 -4.05 -8.80 -0.34
N ASP A 229 -4.56 -9.72 0.50
CA ASP A 229 -5.71 -9.48 1.38
C ASP A 229 -6.97 -8.95 0.64
N THR A 230 -7.31 -9.53 -0.51
CA THR A 230 -8.45 -9.08 -1.32
C THR A 230 -9.80 -9.42 -0.66
N PRO A 231 -10.86 -8.66 -0.95
CA PRO A 231 -12.17 -8.87 -0.33
C PRO A 231 -12.82 -10.21 -0.65
N MET A 232 -13.59 -10.73 0.31
CA MET A 232 -14.48 -11.89 0.09
C MET A 232 -15.55 -11.63 -0.98
N SER A 233 -15.86 -10.37 -1.27
CA SER A 233 -16.82 -9.99 -2.33
C SER A 233 -16.20 -9.92 -3.72
N THR A 234 -14.90 -10.22 -3.89
CA THR A 234 -14.26 -10.18 -5.20
C THR A 234 -14.73 -11.36 -6.06
N PRO A 235 -15.33 -11.11 -7.24
CA PRO A 235 -15.77 -12.19 -8.13
C PRO A 235 -14.57 -12.88 -8.78
N GLU A 236 -14.73 -14.15 -9.14
CA GLU A 236 -13.69 -14.95 -9.83
C GLU A 236 -13.27 -14.31 -11.16
N SER A 237 -14.24 -13.72 -11.89
CA SER A 237 -13.98 -13.01 -13.14
C SER A 237 -13.02 -11.83 -13.01
N ALA A 238 -12.89 -11.24 -11.81
CA ALA A 238 -11.91 -10.17 -11.59
C ALA A 238 -10.48 -10.71 -11.63
N TYR A 239 -10.25 -11.94 -11.16
CA TYR A 239 -8.93 -12.59 -11.24
C TYR A 239 -8.64 -13.09 -12.66
N GLU A 240 -9.63 -13.67 -13.34
CA GLU A 240 -9.50 -14.10 -14.74
C GLU A 240 -9.25 -12.90 -15.67
N GLY A 241 -9.90 -11.77 -15.38
CA GLY A 241 -9.74 -10.52 -16.11
C GLY A 241 -8.33 -9.90 -16.03
N ILE A 242 -7.50 -10.30 -15.06
CA ILE A 242 -6.10 -9.84 -14.97
C ILE A 242 -5.32 -10.31 -16.20
N PHE A 243 -5.49 -11.59 -16.58
CA PHE A 243 -4.76 -12.20 -17.68
C PHE A 243 -5.20 -11.66 -19.04
N THR A 244 -6.46 -11.20 -19.17
CA THR A 244 -6.95 -10.55 -20.39
C THR A 244 -6.54 -9.08 -20.47
N SER A 245 -6.42 -8.41 -19.32
CA SER A 245 -6.12 -6.98 -19.25
C SER A 245 -4.63 -6.64 -19.30
N CYS A 246 -3.74 -7.57 -18.90
CA CYS A 246 -2.30 -7.33 -18.77
C CYS A 246 -1.47 -8.31 -19.63
N PRO A 247 -1.26 -8.05 -20.92
CA PRO A 247 -0.57 -9.00 -21.82
C PRO A 247 0.93 -9.14 -21.53
N GLN A 248 1.60 -8.09 -21.03
CA GLN A 248 3.03 -8.08 -20.68
C GLN A 248 3.30 -8.57 -19.26
N LEU A 249 2.29 -9.08 -18.55
CA LEU A 249 2.45 -9.52 -17.17
C LEU A 249 3.41 -10.71 -17.09
N GLN A 250 4.43 -10.58 -16.25
CA GLN A 250 5.52 -11.53 -16.07
C GLN A 250 5.47 -12.22 -14.71
N VAL A 251 5.08 -11.49 -13.67
CA VAL A 251 5.00 -11.97 -12.28
C VAL A 251 3.63 -11.65 -11.70
N LEU A 252 2.96 -12.69 -11.18
CA LEU A 252 1.69 -12.55 -10.47
C LEU A 252 1.76 -13.22 -9.11
N HIS A 253 1.56 -12.46 -8.04
CA HIS A 253 1.47 -12.98 -6.68
C HIS A 253 0.07 -12.72 -6.12
N LEU A 254 -0.57 -13.77 -5.63
CA LEU A 254 -1.85 -13.74 -4.91
C LEU A 254 -1.59 -14.20 -3.48
N ILE A 255 -1.76 -13.32 -2.50
CA ILE A 255 -1.42 -13.58 -1.10
C ILE A 255 -2.64 -13.31 -0.21
N SER A 256 -3.12 -14.32 0.51
CA SER A 256 -4.29 -14.21 1.38
C SER A 256 -5.53 -13.62 0.68
N CYS A 257 -5.71 -13.94 -0.61
CA CYS A 257 -6.84 -13.49 -1.40
C CYS A 257 -8.11 -14.30 -1.14
N TYR A 258 -9.27 -13.72 -1.44
CA TYR A 258 -10.60 -14.35 -1.30
C TYR A 258 -11.44 -14.22 -2.58
N SER A 259 -12.39 -15.13 -2.77
CA SER A 259 -13.41 -15.06 -3.84
C SER A 259 -14.84 -15.14 -3.32
N ALA A 260 -15.77 -14.55 -4.07
CA ALA A 260 -17.20 -14.49 -3.76
C ALA A 260 -18.01 -15.75 -4.15
N GLY A 261 -17.34 -16.88 -4.40
CA GLY A 261 -17.95 -18.07 -5.00
C GLY A 261 -18.88 -18.85 -4.07
N ASN A 262 -20.09 -19.17 -4.55
CA ASN A 262 -21.01 -20.14 -3.93
C ASN A 262 -20.50 -21.58 -4.20
N GLY A 263 -19.46 -22.01 -3.51
CA GLY A 263 -19.02 -23.42 -3.42
C GLY A 263 -18.34 -24.04 -4.64
N ASN A 264 -18.35 -23.38 -5.80
CA ASN A 264 -17.75 -23.85 -7.05
C ASN A 264 -16.51 -23.06 -7.50
N GLY A 265 -15.87 -22.31 -6.58
CA GLY A 265 -14.88 -21.28 -6.90
C GLY A 265 -13.55 -21.76 -7.47
N ASP A 266 -13.63 -22.31 -8.66
CA ASP A 266 -12.52 -22.76 -9.49
C ASP A 266 -12.11 -21.57 -10.39
N ILE A 267 -10.99 -20.92 -10.08
CA ILE A 267 -10.44 -19.89 -10.97
C ILE A 267 -9.76 -20.56 -12.14
N THR A 268 -10.13 -20.18 -13.36
CA THR A 268 -9.42 -20.64 -14.55
C THR A 268 -8.34 -19.64 -14.95
N VAL A 269 -7.11 -20.12 -15.05
CA VAL A 269 -5.98 -19.33 -15.55
C VAL A 269 -5.63 -19.85 -16.93
N ASP A 270 -6.04 -19.07 -17.94
CA ASP A 270 -5.72 -19.33 -19.34
C ASP A 270 -5.08 -18.09 -19.95
N ALA A 271 -3.79 -18.17 -20.26
CA ALA A 271 -3.02 -17.04 -20.77
C ALA A 271 -2.05 -17.50 -21.86
N LEU A 272 -2.61 -17.99 -22.97
CA LEU A 272 -1.90 -18.51 -24.13
C LEU A 272 -0.85 -17.55 -24.72
N GLY A 273 -1.07 -16.24 -24.61
CA GLY A 273 -0.18 -15.20 -25.12
C GLY A 273 0.62 -14.45 -24.06
N SER A 274 0.55 -14.87 -22.79
CA SER A 274 1.18 -14.16 -21.68
C SER A 274 2.65 -14.53 -21.52
N ASP A 275 3.45 -13.53 -21.14
CA ASP A 275 4.85 -13.67 -20.75
C ASP A 275 5.03 -14.05 -19.28
N LEU A 276 3.97 -14.56 -18.64
CA LEU A 276 3.97 -14.95 -17.23
C LEU A 276 4.95 -16.09 -17.00
N TRP A 277 6.02 -15.78 -16.26
CA TRP A 277 7.05 -16.75 -15.90
C TRP A 277 7.00 -17.10 -14.40
N GLU A 278 6.41 -16.26 -13.54
CA GLU A 278 6.25 -16.54 -12.10
C GLU A 278 4.81 -16.37 -11.61
N LEU A 279 4.25 -17.41 -11.00
CA LEU A 279 2.96 -17.41 -10.33
C LEU A 279 3.10 -17.89 -8.88
N VAL A 280 2.72 -17.04 -7.93
CA VAL A 280 2.71 -17.38 -6.49
C VAL A 280 1.29 -17.25 -5.95
N VAL A 281 0.81 -18.29 -5.29
CA VAL A 281 -0.49 -18.32 -4.62
C VAL A 281 -0.29 -18.76 -3.18
N ASP A 282 -0.41 -17.85 -2.24
CA ASP A 282 -0.14 -18.09 -0.82
C ASP A 282 -1.38 -17.83 0.03
N ASN A 283 -1.79 -18.83 0.80
CA ASN A 283 -2.87 -18.81 1.79
C ASN A 283 -4.19 -18.19 1.26
N CYS A 284 -4.46 -18.41 -0.02
CA CYS A 284 -5.62 -17.91 -0.71
C CYS A 284 -6.83 -18.79 -0.32
N VAL A 285 -7.74 -18.24 0.49
CA VAL A 285 -8.87 -18.96 1.15
C VAL A 285 -10.14 -18.77 0.32
N CYS A 286 -11.03 -19.77 0.34
CA CYS A 286 -12.28 -19.83 -0.46
C CYS A 286 -12.11 -20.11 -1.96
N PHE A 287 -10.89 -20.16 -2.50
CA PHE A 287 -10.67 -20.82 -3.79
C PHE A 287 -10.81 -22.33 -3.61
N THR A 288 -11.82 -22.92 -4.24
CA THR A 288 -12.01 -24.37 -4.22
C THR A 288 -10.82 -25.03 -4.91
N ARG A 289 -10.44 -24.52 -6.08
CA ARG A 289 -9.23 -24.86 -6.83
C ARG A 289 -8.79 -23.70 -7.74
N ILE A 290 -7.54 -23.72 -8.18
CA ILE A 290 -7.06 -22.91 -9.31
C ILE A 290 -6.73 -23.86 -10.45
N CYS A 291 -7.43 -23.74 -11.57
CA CYS A 291 -7.26 -24.53 -12.77
C CYS A 291 -6.30 -23.84 -13.73
N LEU A 292 -5.08 -24.38 -13.85
CA LEU A 292 -4.08 -23.90 -14.80
C LEU A 292 -4.28 -24.62 -16.15
N ARG A 293 -4.52 -23.86 -17.22
CA ARG A 293 -4.62 -24.36 -18.60
C ARG A 293 -3.32 -24.11 -19.34
N ALA A 294 -3.23 -23.07 -20.15
CA ALA A 294 -2.05 -22.81 -20.94
C ALA A 294 -1.24 -21.64 -20.38
N LEU A 295 -0.06 -21.94 -19.84
CA LEU A 295 0.94 -20.95 -19.43
C LEU A 295 2.28 -21.33 -20.06
N PRO A 296 2.48 -21.00 -21.34
CA PRO A 296 3.56 -21.54 -22.14
C PRO A 296 4.95 -21.03 -21.73
N ARG A 297 5.06 -19.97 -20.92
CA ARG A 297 6.33 -19.38 -20.44
C ARG A 297 6.55 -19.52 -18.93
N LEU A 298 5.68 -20.23 -18.22
CA LEU A 298 5.76 -20.36 -16.77
C LEU A 298 7.02 -21.14 -16.36
N GLU A 299 7.91 -20.50 -15.59
CA GLU A 299 9.12 -21.12 -15.04
C GLU A 299 9.01 -21.43 -13.56
N ARG A 300 8.28 -20.61 -12.80
CA ARG A 300 8.13 -20.69 -11.34
C ARG A 300 6.67 -20.71 -10.94
N LEU A 301 6.31 -21.73 -10.17
CA LEU A 301 4.99 -21.87 -9.55
C LEU A 301 5.17 -22.17 -8.06
N ALA A 302 4.57 -21.36 -7.21
CA ALA A 302 4.46 -21.65 -5.78
C ALA A 302 3.00 -21.60 -5.36
N SER A 303 2.54 -22.65 -4.68
CA SER A 303 1.24 -22.68 -4.02
C SER A 303 1.38 -23.18 -2.58
N LEU A 304 1.11 -22.27 -1.64
CA LEU A 304 1.16 -22.52 -0.21
C LEU A 304 -0.27 -22.39 0.33
N GLY A 305 -0.85 -23.47 0.86
CA GLY A 305 -2.20 -23.48 1.44
C GLY A 305 -3.37 -23.50 0.44
N THR A 306 -3.16 -23.31 -0.86
CA THR A 306 -4.22 -23.31 -1.89
C THR A 306 -4.12 -24.52 -2.81
N ARG A 307 -5.26 -25.04 -3.30
CA ARG A 307 -5.30 -26.20 -4.19
C ARG A 307 -5.14 -25.78 -5.64
N VAL A 308 -4.13 -26.31 -6.32
CA VAL A 308 -3.92 -26.10 -7.77
C VAL A 308 -4.20 -27.39 -8.54
N ARG A 309 -4.89 -27.28 -9.67
CA ARG A 309 -5.17 -28.35 -10.64
C ARG A 309 -4.60 -27.97 -12.00
N PHE A 310 -3.90 -28.90 -12.62
CA PHE A 310 -3.43 -28.77 -14.00
C PHE A 310 -4.48 -29.42 -14.92
N GLU A 311 -5.07 -28.65 -15.82
CA GLU A 311 -6.08 -29.16 -16.78
C GLU A 311 -5.46 -29.61 -18.10
N THR A 312 -4.31 -29.06 -18.47
CA THR A 312 -3.55 -29.45 -19.67
C THR A 312 -2.06 -29.65 -19.34
N THR A 313 -1.28 -30.15 -20.29
CA THR A 313 0.17 -30.41 -20.14
C THR A 313 1.05 -29.26 -20.65
N SER A 314 0.48 -28.08 -20.89
CA SER A 314 1.14 -26.96 -21.59
C SER A 314 1.99 -26.08 -20.65
N PHE A 315 2.97 -26.69 -19.97
CA PHE A 315 3.94 -26.02 -19.09
C PHE A 315 5.39 -26.40 -19.44
N PRO A 316 5.86 -26.11 -20.67
CA PRO A 316 7.12 -26.66 -21.17
C PRO A 316 8.38 -26.15 -20.45
N TYR A 317 8.34 -24.95 -19.84
CA TYR A 317 9.48 -24.31 -19.17
C TYR A 317 9.41 -24.33 -17.65
N LEU A 318 8.45 -25.04 -17.05
CA LEU A 318 8.31 -25.05 -15.59
C LEU A 318 9.51 -25.74 -14.94
N ARG A 319 10.33 -24.95 -14.22
CA ARG A 319 11.56 -25.39 -13.56
C ARG A 319 11.39 -25.53 -12.06
N GLN A 320 10.63 -24.62 -11.45
CA GLN A 320 10.42 -24.58 -10.01
C GLN A 320 8.93 -24.71 -9.70
N CYS A 321 8.57 -25.73 -8.93
CA CYS A 321 7.20 -25.99 -8.53
C CYS A 321 7.18 -26.35 -7.04
N ASN A 322 6.58 -25.50 -6.21
CA ASN A 322 6.43 -25.74 -4.78
C ASN A 322 4.94 -25.78 -4.45
N LEU A 323 4.40 -26.96 -4.13
CA LEU A 323 2.97 -27.16 -3.87
C LEU A 323 2.78 -27.82 -2.52
N THR A 324 2.06 -27.17 -1.61
CA THR A 324 1.68 -27.79 -0.33
C THR A 324 0.43 -28.66 -0.45
N LEU A 325 -0.43 -28.40 -1.44
CA LEU A 325 -1.67 -29.13 -1.71
C LEU A 325 -1.92 -29.23 -3.23
N CYS A 326 -1.79 -30.41 -3.84
CA CYS A 326 -2.01 -30.61 -5.28
C CYS A 326 -3.06 -31.71 -5.55
N MET A 327 -3.86 -31.55 -6.63
CA MET A 327 -4.81 -32.55 -7.10
C MET A 327 -4.78 -32.60 -8.64
N GLY A 328 -4.46 -33.77 -9.23
CA GLY A 328 -4.58 -34.00 -10.68
C GLY A 328 -3.29 -34.35 -11.42
N VAL A 329 -2.13 -34.26 -10.75
CA VAL A 329 -0.88 -34.89 -11.22
C VAL A 329 -0.53 -35.92 -10.16
N THR A 330 -0.38 -37.20 -10.53
CA THR A 330 0.09 -38.20 -9.56
C THR A 330 1.48 -37.78 -9.10
N GLU A 331 1.81 -37.98 -7.82
CA GLU A 331 3.12 -37.62 -7.27
C GLU A 331 4.26 -38.24 -8.11
N GLU A 332 4.02 -39.40 -8.75
CA GLU A 332 4.92 -40.02 -9.72
C GLU A 332 5.04 -39.28 -11.06
N THR A 333 3.97 -38.69 -11.61
CA THR A 333 4.06 -37.89 -12.85
C THR A 333 4.71 -36.53 -12.58
N ALA A 334 4.45 -35.91 -11.43
CA ALA A 334 5.14 -34.69 -11.01
C ALA A 334 6.64 -34.99 -10.77
N ARG A 335 6.98 -36.05 -10.02
CA ARG A 335 8.37 -36.45 -9.81
C ARG A 335 9.06 -36.84 -11.11
N ARG A 336 8.43 -37.58 -12.04
CA ARG A 336 9.06 -37.92 -13.33
C ARG A 336 9.26 -36.70 -14.24
N TYR A 337 8.36 -35.72 -14.21
CA TYR A 337 8.52 -34.48 -14.98
C TYR A 337 9.60 -33.54 -14.40
N PHE A 338 9.67 -33.42 -13.06
CA PHE A 338 10.59 -32.49 -12.40
C PHE A 338 11.95 -33.12 -12.05
N ALA A 339 12.06 -34.45 -11.90
CA ALA A 339 13.34 -35.13 -11.67
C ALA A 339 14.16 -35.37 -12.94
N ALA A 340 13.56 -35.24 -14.14
CA ALA A 340 14.31 -35.31 -15.40
C ALA A 340 15.03 -33.98 -15.77
N ARG A 341 14.89 -32.93 -14.93
CA ARG A 341 15.41 -31.58 -15.18
C ARG A 341 16.10 -30.92 -13.97
N MET A 342 16.35 -31.67 -12.89
CA MET A 342 17.48 -31.43 -11.97
C MET A 342 18.65 -32.30 -12.43
#